data_AF-A0A2G2XG53-F1
#
_entry.id   AF-A0A2G2XG53-F1
#
_cell.length_a   1.000
_cell.length_b   1.000
_cell.length_c   1.000
_cell.angle_alpha   90.00
_cell.angle_beta   90.00
_cell.angle_gamma   90.00
#
_symmetry.space_group_name_H-M   'P 1'
#
loop_
_entity.id
_entity.type
_entity.pdbx_description
1 polymer ?
#
loop_
_entity_poly.entity_id
_entity_poly.type
_entity_poly.pdbx_seq_one_letter_code
_entity_poly.pdbx_strand_id
1 'polypeptide(L)'
;MEVLNLIREFELQKRKESETVKKYSDRLLGIVNKFVIFAGRNIKCLLDRVRNGELTEDRNIAMMKIQQVVSKSSAGKKNFGAVGFQVILNILKESDNVSMVTEALLTLLDTLTPINREKGSADEVQPHVMNSDLLFQEENSISLLLGLSSHEDFYVRYYTLKVLKALLTNSPQKLTVAMLDIFRIQQLMNMCADCHEIIRYEALFLLFSLNREAEVSQAEEIQKILVSQGAFEMIFSIIKEGGSEGEAVQVCLELLNILLRNSASDQALLTMIPGFDQLLSVLNIRGTTYKFSQAKTINLLSVLDIINLLIKGGPEIDPERDSEKVANKTVLVQKKVLDHLLMLGVESQCAPIQVRCRALQCIGDLVADHPKNLEELTNKRLGEEPALNSVLRILSHPSSEQESMAVDYLFKNCQVGILTEFLLTAGTIESSMGPRDIGGGEYPSRASKGEHCKLQ
;
A
#
# COMPACT_ATOMS: atom_id res chain seq x y z
N MET A 1 -52.52 22.89 24.87
CA MET A 1 -52.85 22.08 23.68
C MET A 1 -52.51 22.80 22.37
N GLU A 2 -52.63 24.13 22.27
CA GLU A 2 -52.40 24.88 21.02
C GLU A 2 -50.95 24.82 20.47
N VAL A 3 -49.93 24.85 21.34
CA VAL A 3 -48.51 24.80 20.92
C VAL A 3 -48.14 23.47 20.23
N LEU A 4 -48.70 22.35 20.70
CA LEU A 4 -48.47 21.03 20.09
C LEU A 4 -49.12 20.91 18.71
N ASN A 5 -50.25 21.60 18.48
CA ASN A 5 -50.88 21.65 17.16
C ASN A 5 -50.06 22.49 16.18
N LEU A 6 -49.52 23.63 16.61
CA LEU A 6 -48.63 24.47 15.79
C LEU A 6 -47.34 23.74 15.36
N ILE A 7 -46.72 22.97 16.27
CA ILE A 7 -45.54 22.16 15.94
C ILE A 7 -45.91 21.10 14.88
N ARG A 8 -47.07 20.47 15.01
CA ARG A 8 -47.55 19.44 14.08
C ARG A 8 -47.86 20.02 12.69
N GLU A 9 -48.46 21.21 12.64
CA GLU A 9 -48.69 21.95 11.40
C GLU A 9 -47.37 22.36 10.73
N PHE A 10 -46.39 22.83 11.49
CA PHE A 10 -45.07 23.17 10.98
C PHE A 10 -44.33 21.95 10.40
N GLU A 11 -44.38 20.80 11.08
CA GLU A 11 -43.80 19.56 10.53
C GLU A 11 -44.49 19.07 9.26
N LEU A 12 -45.83 19.18 9.18
CA LEU A 12 -46.60 18.85 7.99
C LEU A 12 -46.24 19.77 6.81
N GLN A 13 -46.07 21.06 7.07
CA GLN A 13 -45.63 22.05 6.08
C GLN A 13 -44.24 21.69 5.52
N LYS A 14 -43.28 21.42 6.42
CA LYS A 14 -41.90 21.03 6.06
C LYS A 14 -41.85 19.72 5.26
N ARG A 15 -42.73 18.77 5.57
CA ARG A 15 -42.85 17.51 4.83
C ARG A 15 -43.40 17.72 3.42
N LYS A 16 -44.40 18.59 3.24
CA LYS A 16 -44.94 18.97 1.92
C LYS A 16 -43.91 19.71 1.05
N GLU A 17 -43.13 20.60 1.65
CA GLU A 17 -42.02 21.29 0.96
C GLU A 17 -40.94 20.29 0.51
N SER A 18 -40.61 19.31 1.35
CA SER A 18 -39.68 18.23 0.97
C SER A 18 -40.20 17.36 -0.18
N GLU A 19 -41.49 16.99 -0.15
CA GLU A 19 -42.11 16.21 -1.24
C GLU A 19 -42.18 16.97 -2.55
N THR A 20 -42.43 18.28 -2.51
CA THR A 20 -42.42 19.12 -3.71
C THR A 20 -41.02 19.25 -4.29
N VAL A 21 -39.99 19.53 -3.47
CA VAL A 21 -38.58 19.53 -3.91
C VAL A 21 -38.19 18.21 -4.54
N LYS A 22 -38.58 17.09 -3.93
CA LYS A 22 -38.33 15.75 -4.49
C LYS A 22 -39.00 15.56 -5.85
N LYS A 23 -40.26 15.98 -6.00
CA LYS A 23 -40.99 15.92 -7.28
C LYS A 23 -40.35 16.78 -8.38
N TYR A 24 -39.82 17.95 -8.03
CA TYR A 24 -39.06 18.79 -8.97
C TYR A 24 -37.74 18.13 -9.35
N SER A 25 -37.01 17.58 -8.38
CA SER A 25 -35.78 16.81 -8.61
C SER A 25 -36.02 15.63 -9.55
N ASP A 26 -37.08 14.85 -9.31
CA ASP A 26 -37.44 13.69 -10.14
C ASP A 26 -37.81 14.11 -11.58
N ARG A 27 -38.52 15.23 -11.73
CA ARG A 27 -38.81 15.82 -13.06
C ARG A 27 -37.54 16.27 -13.79
N LEU A 28 -36.63 16.94 -13.09
CA LEU A 28 -35.35 17.37 -13.66
C LEU A 28 -34.50 16.16 -14.06
N LEU A 29 -34.46 15.11 -13.22
CA LEU A 29 -33.83 13.83 -13.57
C LEU A 29 -34.47 13.20 -14.81
N GLY A 30 -35.80 13.23 -14.92
CA GLY A 30 -36.51 12.74 -16.10
C GLY A 30 -36.18 13.50 -17.39
N ILE A 31 -36.02 14.82 -17.31
CA ILE A 31 -35.61 15.67 -18.45
C ILE A 31 -34.16 15.39 -18.83
N VAL A 32 -33.26 15.34 -17.86
CA VAL A 32 -31.84 15.02 -18.06
C VAL A 32 -31.68 13.64 -18.70
N ASN A 33 -32.42 12.63 -18.24
CA ASN A 33 -32.37 11.28 -18.82
C ASN A 33 -32.85 11.26 -20.27
N LYS A 34 -33.94 11.96 -20.62
CA LYS A 34 -34.39 12.07 -22.02
C LYS A 34 -33.36 12.76 -22.90
N PHE A 35 -32.74 13.83 -22.41
CA PHE A 35 -31.68 14.53 -23.14
C PHE A 35 -30.46 13.64 -23.36
N VAL A 36 -30.02 12.91 -22.34
CA VAL A 36 -28.90 11.96 -22.42
C VAL A 36 -29.19 10.84 -23.42
N ILE A 37 -30.40 10.26 -23.42
CA ILE A 37 -30.78 9.22 -24.40
C ILE A 37 -30.78 9.78 -25.83
N PHE A 38 -31.31 10.99 -26.03
CA PHE A 38 -31.34 11.62 -27.35
C PHE A 38 -29.92 11.98 -27.83
N ALA A 39 -29.07 12.50 -26.95
CA ALA A 39 -27.68 12.81 -27.25
C ALA A 39 -26.84 11.54 -27.48
N GLY A 40 -27.13 10.44 -26.79
CA GLY A 40 -26.50 9.12 -27.02
C GLY A 40 -26.78 8.54 -28.41
N ARG A 41 -27.91 8.90 -29.04
CA ARG A 41 -28.17 8.60 -30.47
C ARG A 41 -27.35 9.47 -31.42
N ASN A 42 -26.82 10.59 -30.94
CA ASN A 42 -26.12 11.61 -31.72
C ASN A 42 -24.63 11.73 -31.34
N ILE A 43 -24.02 10.69 -30.74
CA ILE A 43 -22.61 10.72 -30.34
C ILE A 43 -21.69 11.08 -31.53
N LYS A 44 -22.01 10.56 -32.73
CA LYS A 44 -21.29 10.85 -33.97
C LYS A 44 -21.33 12.34 -34.33
N CYS A 45 -22.49 12.99 -34.19
CA CYS A 45 -22.62 14.43 -34.46
C CYS A 45 -21.86 15.27 -33.43
N LEU A 46 -21.84 14.86 -32.17
CA LEU A 46 -21.03 15.55 -31.14
C LEU A 46 -19.54 15.39 -31.43
N LEU A 47 -19.09 14.17 -31.76
CA LEU A 47 -17.70 13.90 -32.14
C LEU A 47 -17.29 14.70 -33.38
N ASP A 48 -18.17 14.82 -34.37
CA ASP A 48 -17.91 15.64 -35.56
C ASP A 48 -17.75 17.12 -35.21
N ARG A 49 -18.58 17.66 -34.30
CA ARG A 49 -18.44 19.04 -33.79
C ARG A 49 -17.14 19.24 -33.02
N VAL A 50 -16.71 18.26 -32.22
CA VAL A 50 -15.43 18.31 -31.51
C VAL A 50 -14.24 18.37 -32.48
N ARG A 51 -14.31 17.60 -33.58
CA ARG A 51 -13.26 17.53 -34.60
C ARG A 51 -13.23 18.74 -35.54
N ASN A 52 -14.41 19.16 -36.03
CA ASN A 52 -14.54 20.08 -37.15
C ASN A 52 -15.11 21.46 -36.76
N GLY A 53 -15.49 21.69 -35.50
CA GLY A 53 -16.05 22.97 -35.07
C GLY A 53 -15.05 24.12 -35.25
N GLU A 54 -15.48 25.23 -35.84
CA GLU A 54 -14.64 26.42 -36.04
C GLU A 54 -14.39 27.17 -34.74
N LEU A 55 -15.40 27.22 -33.87
CA LEU A 55 -15.33 27.90 -32.58
C LEU A 55 -14.86 26.95 -31.48
N THR A 56 -13.81 27.33 -30.76
CA THR A 56 -13.30 26.58 -29.59
C THR A 56 -14.39 26.31 -28.56
N GLU A 57 -15.28 27.29 -28.34
CA GLU A 57 -16.39 27.15 -27.39
C GLU A 57 -17.38 26.06 -27.80
N ASP A 58 -17.71 25.96 -29.10
CA ASP A 58 -18.58 24.90 -29.60
C ASP A 58 -17.96 23.51 -29.46
N ARG A 59 -16.64 23.41 -29.66
CA ARG A 59 -15.89 22.17 -29.43
C ARG A 59 -15.91 21.78 -27.96
N ASN A 60 -15.68 22.73 -27.05
CA ASN A 60 -15.73 22.50 -25.60
C ASN A 60 -17.13 22.05 -25.14
N ILE A 61 -18.19 22.73 -25.58
CA ILE A 61 -19.58 22.37 -25.26
C ILE A 61 -19.91 20.97 -25.79
N ALA A 62 -19.46 20.64 -27.01
CA ALA A 62 -19.66 19.31 -27.57
C ALA A 62 -18.92 18.24 -26.75
N MET A 63 -17.70 18.52 -26.31
CA MET A 63 -16.90 17.62 -25.47
C MET A 63 -17.56 17.36 -24.11
N MET A 64 -18.01 18.41 -23.41
CA MET A 64 -18.77 18.27 -22.16
C MET A 64 -20.06 17.46 -22.34
N LYS A 65 -20.77 17.64 -23.46
CA LYS A 65 -21.98 16.85 -23.75
C LYS A 65 -21.66 15.37 -23.97
N ILE A 66 -20.53 15.05 -24.60
CA ILE A 66 -20.05 13.67 -24.75
C ILE A 66 -19.79 13.07 -23.37
N GLN A 67 -19.00 13.75 -22.53
CA GLN A 67 -18.70 13.32 -21.17
C GLN A 67 -19.97 13.02 -20.36
N GLN A 68 -20.97 13.92 -20.41
CA GLN A 68 -22.23 13.72 -19.69
C GLN A 68 -23.03 12.51 -20.18
N VAL A 69 -22.98 12.23 -21.49
CA VAL A 69 -23.65 11.06 -22.07
C VAL A 69 -22.95 9.77 -21.64
N VAL A 70 -21.62 9.75 -21.70
CA VAL A 70 -20.80 8.59 -21.34
C VAL A 70 -20.92 8.25 -19.84
N SER A 71 -20.89 9.26 -18.97
CA SER A 71 -20.96 9.06 -17.51
C SER A 71 -22.34 8.57 -17.03
N LYS A 72 -23.42 8.86 -17.77
CA LYS A 72 -24.80 8.61 -17.32
C LYS A 72 -25.56 7.52 -18.09
N SER A 73 -25.09 7.10 -19.25
CA SER A 73 -25.81 6.14 -20.10
C SER A 73 -24.92 4.98 -20.55
N SER A 74 -25.35 3.75 -20.23
CA SER A 74 -24.73 2.51 -20.71
C SER A 74 -24.72 2.46 -22.24
N ALA A 75 -25.84 2.79 -22.89
CA ALA A 75 -25.94 2.90 -24.34
C ALA A 75 -25.05 4.02 -24.91
N GLY A 76 -25.00 5.19 -24.25
CA GLY A 76 -24.11 6.29 -24.64
C GLY A 76 -22.63 5.90 -24.60
N LYS A 77 -22.21 5.22 -23.53
CA LYS A 77 -20.87 4.67 -23.34
C LYS A 77 -20.50 3.63 -24.40
N LYS A 78 -21.42 2.71 -24.72
CA LYS A 78 -21.24 1.72 -25.79
C LYS A 78 -21.10 2.39 -27.16
N ASN A 79 -21.97 3.35 -27.45
CA ASN A 79 -21.94 4.09 -28.72
C ASN A 79 -20.66 4.93 -28.84
N PHE A 80 -20.21 5.55 -27.75
CA PHE A 80 -18.96 6.30 -27.73
C PHE A 80 -17.76 5.37 -27.97
N GLY A 81 -17.63 4.27 -27.24
CA GLY A 81 -16.49 3.36 -27.41
C GLY A 81 -16.33 2.80 -28.82
N ALA A 82 -17.44 2.63 -29.55
CA ALA A 82 -17.41 2.15 -30.94
C ALA A 82 -16.81 3.14 -31.95
N VAL A 83 -16.77 4.45 -31.68
CA VAL A 83 -16.39 5.47 -32.68
C VAL A 83 -15.59 6.66 -32.13
N GLY A 84 -15.42 6.76 -30.81
CA GLY A 84 -14.97 7.97 -30.13
C GLY A 84 -13.47 8.03 -29.83
N PHE A 85 -12.79 6.88 -29.72
CA PHE A 85 -11.41 6.83 -29.21
C PHE A 85 -10.43 7.64 -30.06
N GLN A 86 -10.42 7.44 -31.37
CA GLN A 86 -9.56 8.21 -32.28
C GLN A 86 -9.70 9.73 -32.13
N VAL A 87 -10.94 10.23 -31.98
CA VAL A 87 -11.18 11.67 -31.78
C VAL A 87 -10.57 12.13 -30.46
N ILE A 88 -10.75 11.35 -29.39
CA ILE A 88 -10.20 11.71 -28.08
C ILE A 88 -8.68 11.61 -28.05
N LEU A 89 -8.09 10.56 -28.61
CA LEU A 89 -6.63 10.40 -28.68
C LEU A 89 -5.98 11.54 -29.48
N ASN A 90 -6.62 12.02 -30.56
CA ASN A 90 -6.13 13.18 -31.30
C ASN A 90 -6.16 14.46 -30.45
N ILE A 91 -7.20 14.68 -29.63
CA ILE A 91 -7.23 15.82 -28.70
C ILE A 91 -6.07 15.73 -27.70
N LEU A 92 -5.85 14.56 -27.11
CA LEU A 92 -4.76 14.34 -26.16
C LEU A 92 -3.38 14.55 -26.78
N LYS A 93 -3.24 14.31 -28.08
CA LYS A 93 -1.98 14.43 -28.82
C LYS A 93 -1.70 15.86 -29.30
N GLU A 94 -2.73 16.59 -29.74
CA GLU A 94 -2.56 17.82 -30.52
C GLU A 94 -3.08 19.09 -29.82
N SER A 95 -3.87 18.97 -28.75
CA SER A 95 -4.50 20.14 -28.12
C SER A 95 -3.63 20.76 -27.04
N ASP A 96 -3.30 22.04 -27.20
CA ASP A 96 -2.67 22.85 -26.15
C ASP A 96 -3.68 23.36 -25.10
N ASN A 97 -4.99 23.14 -25.32
CA ASN A 97 -6.03 23.57 -24.40
C ASN A 97 -6.17 22.57 -23.24
N VAL A 98 -5.58 22.90 -22.10
CA VAL A 98 -5.62 22.09 -20.87
C VAL A 98 -7.04 21.69 -20.47
N SER A 99 -8.04 22.57 -20.61
CA SER A 99 -9.43 22.24 -20.30
C SER A 99 -9.98 21.17 -21.22
N MET A 100 -9.63 21.22 -22.51
CA MET A 100 -10.09 20.25 -23.50
C MET A 100 -9.40 18.89 -23.31
N VAL A 101 -8.09 18.88 -23.01
CA VAL A 101 -7.32 17.68 -22.66
C VAL A 101 -7.87 17.03 -21.39
N THR A 102 -8.18 17.83 -20.37
CA THR A 102 -8.75 17.34 -19.11
C THR A 102 -10.13 16.71 -19.32
N GLU A 103 -11.01 17.36 -20.09
CA GLU A 103 -12.35 16.82 -20.41
C GLU A 103 -12.26 15.54 -21.27
N ALA A 104 -11.29 15.47 -22.16
CA ALA A 104 -10.97 14.27 -22.95
C ALA A 104 -10.53 13.10 -22.06
N LEU A 105 -9.62 13.32 -21.12
CA LEU A 105 -9.20 12.30 -20.15
C LEU A 105 -10.35 11.85 -19.23
N LEU A 106 -11.16 12.80 -18.75
CA LEU A 106 -12.37 12.51 -17.98
C LEU A 106 -13.34 11.63 -18.76
N THR A 107 -13.53 11.93 -20.04
CA THR A 107 -14.39 11.13 -20.92
C THR A 107 -13.84 9.72 -21.11
N LEU A 108 -12.52 9.54 -21.27
CA LEU A 108 -11.91 8.20 -21.29
C LEU A 108 -12.14 7.46 -19.97
N LEU A 109 -11.90 8.13 -18.84
CA LEU A 109 -12.09 7.54 -17.52
C LEU A 109 -13.55 7.08 -17.33
N ASP A 110 -14.51 7.94 -17.64
CA ASP A 110 -15.93 7.59 -17.55
C ASP A 110 -16.28 6.45 -18.51
N THR A 111 -15.66 6.40 -19.70
CA THR A 111 -15.85 5.32 -20.68
C THR A 111 -15.39 3.97 -20.13
N LEU A 112 -14.36 3.97 -19.28
CA LEU A 112 -13.71 2.78 -18.70
C LEU A 112 -14.20 2.46 -17.28
N THR A 113 -15.07 3.27 -16.69
CA THR A 113 -15.58 3.03 -15.32
C THR A 113 -17.00 2.44 -15.37
N PRO A 114 -17.38 1.45 -14.56
CA PRO A 114 -18.77 0.96 -14.54
C PRO A 114 -19.78 2.03 -14.11
N ILE A 115 -21.00 1.99 -14.66
CA ILE A 115 -22.11 2.83 -14.17
C ILE A 115 -22.87 2.01 -13.12
N ASN A 116 -22.79 2.43 -11.85
CA ASN A 116 -23.38 1.73 -10.69
C ASN A 116 -24.92 1.63 -10.67
N ARG A 117 -25.62 1.79 -11.80
CA ARG A 117 -27.08 1.93 -11.86
C ARG A 117 -27.82 0.77 -12.53
N GLU A 118 -27.14 -0.17 -13.17
CA GLU A 118 -27.80 -1.27 -13.87
C GLU A 118 -27.38 -2.60 -13.23
N LYS A 119 -28.31 -3.23 -12.50
CA LYS A 119 -28.25 -4.67 -12.25
C LYS A 119 -28.52 -5.37 -13.59
N GLY A 120 -27.51 -5.41 -14.45
CA GLY A 120 -27.54 -6.23 -15.66
C GLY A 120 -27.55 -7.71 -15.26
N SER A 121 -28.14 -8.56 -16.08
CA SER A 121 -27.97 -10.01 -15.96
C SER A 121 -26.50 -10.37 -16.18
N ALA A 122 -26.01 -11.46 -15.56
CA ALA A 122 -24.61 -11.88 -15.61
C ALA A 122 -24.03 -12.06 -17.05
N ASP A 123 -24.88 -12.25 -18.05
CA ASP A 123 -24.49 -12.46 -19.46
C ASP A 123 -24.39 -11.17 -20.31
N GLU A 124 -24.64 -9.98 -19.75
CA GLU A 124 -24.59 -8.74 -20.53
C GLU A 124 -23.15 -8.20 -20.65
N VAL A 125 -22.69 -8.00 -21.90
CA VAL A 125 -21.36 -7.45 -22.21
C VAL A 125 -21.20 -6.08 -21.55
N GLN A 126 -20.31 -6.02 -20.57
CA GLN A 126 -20.04 -4.81 -19.82
C GLN A 126 -19.35 -3.75 -20.69
N PRO A 127 -19.97 -2.56 -20.90
CA PRO A 127 -19.42 -1.58 -21.83
C PRO A 127 -18.00 -1.14 -21.50
N HIS A 128 -17.67 -1.00 -20.21
CA HIS A 128 -16.36 -0.53 -19.77
C HIS A 128 -15.23 -1.53 -20.09
N VAL A 129 -15.49 -2.83 -19.98
CA VAL A 129 -14.53 -3.90 -20.36
C VAL A 129 -14.36 -3.95 -21.88
N MET A 130 -15.45 -3.95 -22.64
CA MET A 130 -15.41 -3.91 -24.11
C MET A 130 -14.65 -2.67 -24.61
N ASN A 131 -14.90 -1.53 -23.99
CA ASN A 131 -14.26 -0.27 -24.33
C ASN A 131 -12.77 -0.25 -23.99
N SER A 132 -12.36 -0.93 -22.91
CA SER A 132 -10.94 -1.18 -22.60
C SER A 132 -10.27 -1.91 -23.77
N ASP A 133 -10.87 -3.00 -24.24
CA ASP A 133 -10.35 -3.77 -25.37
C ASP A 133 -10.23 -2.96 -26.66
N LEU A 134 -11.22 -2.11 -26.94
CA LEU A 134 -11.21 -1.21 -28.10
C LEU A 134 -10.11 -0.14 -27.97
N LEU A 135 -9.89 0.43 -26.79
CA LEU A 135 -8.80 1.40 -26.58
C LEU A 135 -7.41 0.77 -26.76
N PHE A 136 -7.23 -0.49 -26.38
CA PHE A 136 -5.99 -1.24 -26.64
C PHE A 136 -5.76 -1.54 -28.13
N GLN A 137 -6.80 -1.53 -28.96
CA GLN A 137 -6.64 -1.67 -30.42
C GLN A 137 -6.14 -0.38 -31.09
N GLU A 138 -6.27 0.76 -30.41
CA GLU A 138 -5.76 2.03 -30.91
C GLU A 138 -4.24 2.09 -30.79
N GLU A 139 -3.57 2.35 -31.90
CA GLU A 139 -2.12 2.35 -31.98
C GLU A 139 -1.50 3.41 -31.04
N ASN A 140 -0.47 3.02 -30.30
CA ASN A 140 0.27 3.90 -29.39
C ASN A 140 -0.58 4.56 -28.29
N SER A 141 -1.80 4.06 -27.99
CA SER A 141 -2.68 4.66 -26.98
C SER A 141 -2.04 4.73 -25.60
N ILE A 142 -1.36 3.66 -25.16
CA ILE A 142 -0.65 3.62 -23.88
C ILE A 142 0.56 4.55 -23.87
N SER A 143 1.34 4.58 -24.96
CA SER A 143 2.47 5.52 -25.07
C SER A 143 2.01 6.97 -25.02
N LEU A 144 0.89 7.30 -25.66
CA LEU A 144 0.31 8.64 -25.64
C LEU A 144 -0.14 9.03 -24.23
N LEU A 145 -0.88 8.15 -23.55
CA LEU A 145 -1.33 8.38 -22.18
C LEU A 145 -0.14 8.60 -21.25
N LEU A 146 0.90 7.75 -21.31
CA LEU A 146 2.10 7.94 -20.50
C LEU A 146 2.89 9.19 -20.89
N GLY A 147 2.83 9.64 -22.14
CA GLY A 147 3.39 10.94 -22.54
C GLY A 147 2.80 12.12 -21.78
N LEU A 148 1.53 12.02 -21.36
CA LEU A 148 0.86 13.04 -20.54
C LEU A 148 1.31 13.05 -19.06
N SER A 149 2.10 12.05 -18.62
CA SER A 149 2.65 12.01 -17.26
C SER A 149 3.57 13.19 -16.94
N SER A 150 4.19 13.80 -17.95
CA SER A 150 5.08 14.95 -17.81
C SER A 150 4.39 16.29 -18.04
N HIS A 151 3.06 16.30 -18.20
CA HIS A 151 2.30 17.54 -18.45
C HIS A 151 2.34 18.46 -17.23
N GLU A 152 2.38 19.79 -17.41
CA GLU A 152 2.51 20.76 -16.30
C GLU A 152 1.27 20.82 -15.40
N ASP A 153 0.09 20.64 -15.98
CA ASP A 153 -1.19 20.67 -15.26
C ASP A 153 -1.43 19.42 -14.37
N PHE A 154 -1.86 19.67 -13.13
CA PHE A 154 -2.16 18.65 -12.14
C PHE A 154 -3.25 17.67 -12.58
N TYR A 155 -4.37 18.17 -13.15
CA TYR A 155 -5.52 17.35 -13.50
C TYR A 155 -5.21 16.44 -14.70
N VAL A 156 -4.43 16.92 -15.65
CA VAL A 156 -3.97 16.09 -16.79
C VAL A 156 -3.16 14.89 -16.29
N ARG A 157 -2.19 15.10 -15.39
CA ARG A 157 -1.40 14.00 -14.79
C ARG A 157 -2.27 13.09 -13.94
N TYR A 158 -3.14 13.66 -13.12
CA TYR A 158 -4.04 12.92 -12.24
C TYR A 158 -5.00 12.01 -13.02
N TYR A 159 -5.71 12.54 -14.03
CA TYR A 159 -6.66 11.74 -14.81
C TYR A 159 -5.96 10.75 -15.73
N THR A 160 -4.73 11.02 -16.18
CA THR A 160 -3.88 10.03 -16.85
C THR A 160 -3.69 8.79 -15.98
N LEU A 161 -3.28 8.97 -14.70
CA LEU A 161 -3.15 7.85 -13.75
C LEU A 161 -4.48 7.12 -13.52
N LYS A 162 -5.59 7.86 -13.43
CA LYS A 162 -6.93 7.25 -13.26
C LYS A 162 -7.35 6.43 -14.47
N VAL A 163 -7.07 6.89 -15.69
CA VAL A 163 -7.34 6.12 -16.91
C VAL A 163 -6.49 4.84 -16.94
N LEU A 164 -5.19 4.92 -16.64
CA LEU A 164 -4.32 3.74 -16.57
C LEU A 164 -4.79 2.74 -15.51
N LYS A 165 -5.22 3.21 -14.34
CA LYS A 165 -5.79 2.36 -13.29
C LYS A 165 -7.09 1.68 -13.73
N ALA A 166 -7.95 2.39 -14.45
CA ALA A 166 -9.18 1.82 -15.00
C ALA A 166 -8.86 0.73 -16.04
N LEU A 167 -7.85 0.96 -16.90
CA LEU A 167 -7.37 -0.05 -17.85
C LEU A 167 -6.80 -1.29 -17.15
N LEU A 168 -5.99 -1.11 -16.09
CA LEU A 168 -5.46 -2.20 -15.29
C LEU A 168 -6.60 -3.03 -14.67
N THR A 169 -7.63 -2.35 -14.16
CA THR A 169 -8.78 -3.01 -13.52
C THR A 169 -9.59 -3.83 -14.53
N ASN A 170 -9.77 -3.33 -15.76
CA ASN A 170 -10.63 -3.95 -16.76
C ASN A 170 -9.92 -5.02 -17.60
N SER A 171 -8.61 -4.84 -17.85
CA SER A 171 -7.83 -5.67 -18.77
C SER A 171 -6.37 -5.77 -18.29
N PRO A 172 -6.11 -6.37 -17.11
CA PRO A 172 -4.80 -6.33 -16.47
C PRO A 172 -3.69 -6.86 -17.38
N GLN A 173 -3.89 -8.02 -18.00
CA GLN A 173 -2.90 -8.65 -18.87
C GLN A 173 -2.53 -7.81 -20.10
N LYS A 174 -3.46 -7.00 -20.61
CA LYS A 174 -3.16 -6.11 -21.76
C LYS A 174 -2.32 -4.93 -21.32
N LEU A 175 -2.65 -4.34 -20.16
CA LEU A 175 -1.85 -3.21 -19.66
C LEU A 175 -0.47 -3.67 -19.22
N THR A 176 -0.34 -4.78 -18.50
CA THR A 176 0.96 -5.28 -18.02
C THR A 176 1.89 -5.57 -19.19
N VAL A 177 1.41 -6.25 -20.25
CA VAL A 177 2.19 -6.45 -21.49
C VAL A 177 2.55 -5.12 -22.16
N ALA A 178 1.61 -4.18 -22.24
CA ALA A 178 1.89 -2.85 -22.80
C ALA A 178 2.90 -2.05 -21.96
N MET A 179 3.05 -2.36 -20.66
CA MET A 179 4.00 -1.71 -19.76
C MET A 179 5.39 -2.38 -19.75
N LEU A 180 5.63 -3.48 -20.47
CA LEU A 180 6.94 -4.15 -20.62
C LEU A 180 7.90 -3.36 -21.52
N ASP A 181 8.10 -2.09 -21.22
CA ASP A 181 9.05 -1.20 -21.88
C ASP A 181 9.71 -0.31 -20.83
N ILE A 182 11.03 -0.21 -20.90
CA ILE A 182 11.84 0.51 -19.90
C ILE A 182 11.42 1.98 -19.80
N PHE A 183 11.14 2.63 -20.93
CA PHE A 183 10.76 4.05 -20.93
C PHE A 183 9.37 4.26 -20.35
N ARG A 184 8.43 3.34 -20.61
CA ARG A 184 7.07 3.40 -20.05
C ARG A 184 7.07 3.23 -18.53
N ILE A 185 7.85 2.29 -18.00
CA ILE A 185 8.00 2.13 -16.55
C ILE A 185 8.72 3.35 -15.95
N GLN A 186 9.78 3.85 -16.58
CA GLN A 186 10.48 5.06 -16.11
C GLN A 186 9.55 6.28 -16.05
N GLN A 187 8.67 6.47 -17.03
CA GLN A 187 7.68 7.56 -17.01
C GLN A 187 6.77 7.47 -15.78
N LEU A 188 6.28 6.27 -15.46
CA LEU A 188 5.44 6.07 -14.27
C LEU A 188 6.24 6.21 -12.96
N MET A 189 7.50 5.77 -12.94
CA MET A 189 8.42 5.99 -11.82
C MET A 189 8.67 7.48 -11.56
N ASN A 190 8.82 8.29 -12.61
CA ASN A 190 8.98 9.74 -12.48
C ASN A 190 7.78 10.41 -11.79
N MET A 191 6.56 9.91 -12.02
CA MET A 191 5.36 10.41 -11.33
C MET A 191 5.37 10.12 -9.82
N CYS A 192 6.13 9.11 -9.37
CA CYS A 192 6.32 8.86 -7.93
C CYS A 192 7.16 9.94 -7.25
N ALA A 193 7.83 10.82 -8.02
CA ALA A 193 8.56 11.98 -7.56
C ALA A 193 7.82 13.32 -7.80
N ASP A 194 6.53 13.30 -8.17
CA ASP A 194 5.72 14.51 -8.38
C ASP A 194 5.70 15.41 -7.13
N CYS A 195 5.57 16.72 -7.31
CA CYS A 195 5.46 17.65 -6.19
C CYS A 195 4.15 17.51 -5.39
N HIS A 196 3.12 16.89 -5.97
CA HIS A 196 1.84 16.64 -5.31
C HIS A 196 1.77 15.22 -4.74
N GLU A 197 1.57 15.12 -3.42
CA GLU A 197 1.46 13.84 -2.72
C GLU A 197 0.38 12.92 -3.31
N ILE A 198 -0.75 13.47 -3.74
CA ILE A 198 -1.84 12.71 -4.37
C ILE A 198 -1.37 11.99 -5.65
N ILE A 199 -0.57 12.66 -6.49
CA ILE A 199 -0.06 12.08 -7.73
C ILE A 199 0.99 11.02 -7.40
N ARG A 200 1.92 11.31 -6.47
CA ARG A 200 2.94 10.34 -6.04
C ARG A 200 2.32 9.05 -5.52
N TYR A 201 1.33 9.17 -4.64
CA TYR A 201 0.64 8.03 -4.06
C TYR A 201 -0.11 7.23 -5.13
N GLU A 202 -0.83 7.88 -6.03
CA GLU A 202 -1.57 7.19 -7.09
C GLU A 202 -0.63 6.48 -8.08
N ALA A 203 0.50 7.10 -8.42
CA ALA A 203 1.53 6.50 -9.27
C ALA A 203 2.20 5.29 -8.60
N LEU A 204 2.59 5.42 -7.33
CA LEU A 204 3.16 4.33 -6.55
C LEU A 204 2.19 3.15 -6.43
N PHE A 205 0.92 3.44 -6.15
CA PHE A 205 -0.13 2.41 -6.08
C PHE A 205 -0.35 1.73 -7.43
N LEU A 206 -0.27 2.47 -8.55
CA LEU A 206 -0.37 1.89 -9.88
C LEU A 206 0.82 0.98 -10.20
N LEU A 207 2.06 1.37 -9.86
CA LEU A 207 3.25 0.50 -9.99
C LEU A 207 3.13 -0.78 -9.18
N PHE A 208 2.68 -0.66 -7.94
CA PHE A 208 2.39 -1.82 -7.10
C PHE A 208 1.33 -2.73 -7.72
N SER A 209 0.22 -2.15 -8.18
CA SER A 209 -0.88 -2.90 -8.78
C SER A 209 -0.46 -3.60 -10.08
N LEU A 210 0.36 -2.95 -10.91
CA LEU A 210 0.91 -3.55 -12.13
C LEU A 210 1.67 -4.84 -11.84
N ASN A 211 2.52 -4.84 -10.81
CA ASN A 211 3.25 -6.03 -10.40
C ASN A 211 2.32 -7.12 -9.83
N ARG A 212 1.28 -6.72 -9.09
CA ARG A 212 0.36 -7.67 -8.44
C ARG A 212 -0.55 -8.38 -9.44
N GLU A 213 -1.01 -7.67 -10.46
CA GLU A 213 -1.96 -8.18 -11.46
C GLU A 213 -1.28 -8.86 -12.67
N ALA A 214 0.04 -8.70 -12.82
CA ALA A 214 0.82 -9.33 -13.87
C ALA A 214 0.91 -10.86 -13.70
N GLU A 215 0.92 -11.58 -14.82
CA GLU A 215 1.33 -12.99 -14.83
C GLU A 215 2.78 -13.14 -14.35
N VAL A 216 3.13 -14.31 -13.82
CA VAL A 216 4.44 -14.55 -13.18
C VAL A 216 5.61 -14.15 -14.07
N SER A 217 5.60 -14.52 -15.36
CA SER A 217 6.67 -14.17 -16.30
C SER A 217 6.79 -12.66 -16.55
N GLN A 218 5.67 -11.96 -16.63
CA GLN A 218 5.63 -10.51 -16.83
C GLN A 218 6.06 -9.78 -15.56
N ALA A 219 5.64 -10.26 -14.39
CA ALA A 219 6.02 -9.70 -13.09
C ALA A 219 7.54 -9.73 -12.90
N GLU A 220 8.21 -10.84 -13.24
CA GLU A 220 9.67 -10.93 -13.20
C GLU A 220 10.35 -9.91 -14.13
N GLU A 221 9.79 -9.66 -15.31
CA GLU A 221 10.34 -8.68 -16.25
C GLU A 221 10.10 -7.22 -15.78
N ILE A 222 8.91 -6.93 -15.24
CA ILE A 222 8.61 -5.63 -14.60
C ILE A 222 9.54 -5.38 -13.42
N GLN A 223 9.78 -6.39 -12.56
CA GLN A 223 10.72 -6.30 -11.43
C GLN A 223 12.13 -5.95 -11.90
N LYS A 224 12.65 -6.67 -12.91
CA LYS A 224 13.98 -6.40 -13.49
C LYS A 224 14.09 -4.98 -14.02
N ILE A 225 13.07 -4.50 -14.74
CA ILE A 225 13.05 -3.12 -15.24
C ILE A 225 13.06 -2.13 -14.06
N LEU A 226 12.18 -2.31 -13.06
CA LEU A 226 12.09 -1.43 -11.89
C LEU A 226 13.42 -1.34 -11.13
N VAL A 227 14.05 -2.48 -10.85
CA VAL A 227 15.35 -2.49 -10.17
C VAL A 227 16.42 -1.78 -11.02
N SER A 228 16.47 -2.03 -12.33
CA SER A 228 17.42 -1.38 -13.24
C SER A 228 17.24 0.15 -13.33
N GLN A 229 16.03 0.65 -13.05
CA GLN A 229 15.67 2.06 -13.09
C GLN A 229 15.76 2.75 -11.71
N GLY A 230 16.31 2.10 -10.69
CA GLY A 230 16.53 2.71 -9.37
C GLY A 230 15.28 2.74 -8.47
N ALA A 231 14.45 1.71 -8.53
CA ALA A 231 13.26 1.60 -7.67
C ALA A 231 13.59 1.56 -6.17
N PHE A 232 14.75 1.02 -5.77
CA PHE A 232 15.14 0.95 -4.37
C PHE A 232 15.40 2.33 -3.77
N GLU A 233 16.14 3.19 -4.48
CA GLU A 233 16.41 4.57 -4.07
C GLU A 233 15.13 5.40 -3.99
N MET A 234 14.23 5.23 -4.96
CA MET A 234 12.91 5.85 -4.95
C MET A 234 12.12 5.43 -3.70
N ILE A 235 12.04 4.13 -3.42
CA ILE A 235 11.38 3.57 -2.24
C ILE A 235 11.98 4.16 -0.95
N PHE A 236 13.30 4.20 -0.82
CA PHE A 236 13.96 4.76 0.36
C PHE A 236 13.67 6.25 0.54
N SER A 237 13.58 7.02 -0.56
CA SER A 237 13.19 8.44 -0.50
C SER A 237 11.77 8.61 0.04
N ILE A 238 10.82 7.82 -0.46
CA ILE A 238 9.42 7.88 -0.01
C ILE A 238 9.29 7.46 1.45
N ILE A 239 10.02 6.42 1.89
CA ILE A 239 10.04 5.98 3.30
C ILE A 239 10.55 7.10 4.21
N LYS A 240 11.63 7.78 3.79
CA LYS A 240 12.22 8.89 4.54
C LYS A 240 11.25 10.06 4.70
N GLU A 241 10.49 10.38 3.66
CA GLU A 241 9.52 11.50 3.67
C GLU A 241 8.25 11.17 4.46
N GLY A 242 7.68 9.97 4.26
CA GLY A 242 6.41 9.57 4.88
C GLY A 242 6.52 9.17 6.36
N GLY A 243 7.74 8.87 6.83
CA GLY A 243 7.96 8.37 8.17
C GLY A 243 7.32 7.00 8.42
N SER A 244 7.48 6.46 9.62
CA SER A 244 7.15 5.05 9.88
C SER A 244 5.66 4.67 9.84
N GLU A 245 4.76 5.64 9.73
CA GLU A 245 3.29 5.44 9.72
C GLU A 245 2.61 5.90 8.43
N GLY A 246 3.35 6.39 7.44
CA GLY A 246 2.76 6.87 6.19
C GLY A 246 2.10 5.77 5.37
N GLU A 247 0.96 6.05 4.74
CA GLU A 247 0.27 5.09 3.86
C GLU A 247 1.12 4.74 2.63
N ALA A 248 1.83 5.73 2.06
CA ALA A 248 2.78 5.50 0.98
C ALA A 248 3.93 4.55 1.39
N VAL A 249 4.34 4.59 2.66
CA VAL A 249 5.38 3.69 3.19
C VAL A 249 4.90 2.25 3.15
N GLN A 250 3.64 1.98 3.50
CA GLN A 250 3.10 0.63 3.41
C GLN A 250 3.16 0.10 1.97
N VAL A 251 2.71 0.88 0.99
CA VAL A 251 2.75 0.49 -0.44
C VAL A 251 4.20 0.28 -0.90
N CYS A 252 5.13 1.12 -0.46
CA CYS A 252 6.56 0.94 -0.72
C CYS A 252 7.11 -0.38 -0.17
N LEU A 253 6.73 -0.76 1.04
CA LEU A 253 7.16 -2.03 1.65
C LEU A 253 6.57 -3.24 0.94
N GLU A 254 5.32 -3.15 0.50
CA GLU A 254 4.67 -4.20 -0.31
C GLU A 254 5.34 -4.33 -1.69
N LEU A 255 5.63 -3.22 -2.36
CA LEU A 255 6.38 -3.21 -3.62
C LEU A 255 7.80 -3.77 -3.42
N LEU A 256 8.49 -3.36 -2.36
CA LEU A 256 9.83 -3.84 -2.05
C LEU A 256 9.83 -5.36 -1.81
N ASN A 257 8.83 -5.89 -1.11
CA ASN A 257 8.69 -7.34 -0.94
C ASN A 257 8.56 -8.06 -2.30
N ILE A 258 7.78 -7.49 -3.22
CA ILE A 258 7.63 -8.05 -4.57
C ILE A 258 8.97 -8.03 -5.33
N LEU A 259 9.69 -6.90 -5.33
CA LEU A 259 10.97 -6.76 -6.05
C LEU A 259 12.05 -7.74 -5.57
N LEU A 260 12.00 -8.15 -4.29
CA LEU A 260 12.98 -9.06 -3.71
C LEU A 260 12.56 -10.54 -3.82
N ARG A 261 11.30 -10.79 -4.16
CA ARG A 261 10.76 -12.14 -4.15
C ARG A 261 11.37 -12.94 -5.29
N ASN A 262 11.95 -14.08 -4.95
CA ASN A 262 12.57 -15.01 -5.91
C ASN A 262 13.80 -14.46 -6.66
N SER A 263 14.41 -13.35 -6.21
CA SER A 263 15.63 -12.80 -6.81
C SER A 263 16.74 -12.68 -5.77
N ALA A 264 17.69 -13.60 -5.79
CA ALA A 264 18.80 -13.63 -4.85
C ALA A 264 19.74 -12.42 -5.07
N SER A 265 20.02 -12.12 -6.35
CA SER A 265 20.80 -10.95 -6.76
C SER A 265 20.20 -9.62 -6.28
N ASP A 266 18.88 -9.43 -6.41
CA ASP A 266 18.22 -8.19 -5.96
C ASP A 266 18.21 -8.08 -4.43
N GLN A 267 18.14 -9.21 -3.71
CA GLN A 267 18.29 -9.24 -2.25
C GLN A 267 19.69 -8.81 -1.81
N ALA A 268 20.74 -9.32 -2.47
CA ALA A 268 22.11 -8.90 -2.20
C ALA A 268 22.29 -7.41 -2.51
N LEU A 269 21.81 -6.96 -3.67
CA LEU A 269 21.88 -5.58 -4.13
C LEU A 269 21.24 -4.59 -3.14
N LEU A 270 20.05 -4.90 -2.61
CA LEU A 270 19.32 -4.01 -1.69
C LEU A 270 20.18 -3.56 -0.51
N THR A 271 20.95 -4.48 0.08
CA THR A 271 21.76 -4.19 1.28
C THR A 271 22.98 -3.32 0.98
N MET A 272 23.39 -3.23 -0.30
CA MET A 272 24.53 -2.45 -0.77
C MET A 272 24.14 -1.04 -1.23
N ILE A 273 22.85 -0.81 -1.55
CA ILE A 273 22.39 0.48 -2.06
C ILE A 273 22.40 1.58 -0.99
N PRO A 274 22.90 2.79 -1.30
CA PRO A 274 22.77 3.94 -0.41
C PRO A 274 21.32 4.22 -0.05
N GLY A 275 21.04 4.36 1.24
CA GLY A 275 19.69 4.61 1.75
C GLY A 275 19.01 3.41 2.39
N PHE A 276 19.64 2.22 2.42
CA PHE A 276 19.13 1.07 3.17
C PHE A 276 18.81 1.39 4.64
N ASP A 277 19.54 2.31 5.27
CA ASP A 277 19.26 2.75 6.64
C ASP A 277 17.87 3.42 6.79
N GLN A 278 17.29 3.95 5.71
CA GLN A 278 15.92 4.48 5.71
C GLN A 278 14.88 3.38 5.89
N LEU A 279 15.10 2.20 5.30
CA LEU A 279 14.25 1.03 5.57
C LEU A 279 14.31 0.66 7.06
N LEU A 280 15.51 0.65 7.63
CA LEU A 280 15.71 0.34 9.06
C LEU A 280 15.11 1.40 9.98
N SER A 281 15.03 2.66 9.54
CA SER A 281 14.42 3.75 10.32
C SER A 281 12.96 3.48 10.70
N VAL A 282 12.23 2.69 9.91
CA VAL A 282 10.85 2.27 10.20
C VAL A 282 10.78 1.44 11.49
N LEU A 283 11.82 0.62 11.76
CA LEU A 283 11.95 -0.19 12.96
C LEU A 283 12.28 0.62 14.21
N ASN A 284 12.73 1.87 14.06
CA ASN A 284 13.07 2.68 15.21
C ASN A 284 11.79 3.08 15.97
N ILE A 285 11.72 2.68 17.24
CA ILE A 285 10.65 3.03 18.17
C ILE A 285 11.21 3.73 19.42
N ARG A 286 12.48 4.18 19.40
CA ARG A 286 13.04 4.96 20.50
C ARG A 286 12.33 6.30 20.56
N GLY A 287 11.75 6.62 21.72
CA GLY A 287 11.01 7.87 21.94
C GLY A 287 9.57 7.85 21.41
N THR A 288 9.07 6.75 20.85
CA THR A 288 7.63 6.63 20.54
C THR A 288 6.85 6.48 21.85
N THR A 289 5.73 7.20 21.98
CA THR A 289 4.75 6.91 23.04
C THR A 289 4.37 5.44 22.95
N TYR A 290 4.13 4.78 24.09
CA TYR A 290 3.79 3.35 24.22
C TYR A 290 2.47 2.91 23.54
N LYS A 291 2.00 3.63 22.53
CA LYS A 291 0.80 3.38 21.74
C LYS A 291 1.21 3.20 20.28
N PHE A 292 0.96 2.01 19.74
CA PHE A 292 1.20 1.67 18.35
C PHE A 292 -0.10 1.79 17.57
N SER A 293 -0.08 2.54 16.46
CA SER A 293 -1.17 2.52 15.49
C SER A 293 -1.19 1.18 14.73
N GLN A 294 -2.33 0.87 14.12
CA GLN A 294 -2.43 -0.31 13.24
C GLN A 294 -1.45 -0.18 12.06
N ALA A 295 -1.34 1.00 11.47
CA ALA A 295 -0.41 1.29 10.37
C ALA A 295 1.05 1.08 10.80
N LYS A 296 1.48 1.61 11.95
CA LYS A 296 2.83 1.36 12.49
C LYS A 296 3.10 -0.12 12.68
N THR A 297 2.14 -0.87 13.20
CA THR A 297 2.28 -2.32 13.43
C THR A 297 2.46 -3.07 12.12
N ILE A 298 1.66 -2.75 11.10
CA ILE A 298 1.76 -3.34 9.75
C ILE A 298 3.13 -3.05 9.16
N ASN A 299 3.56 -1.78 9.17
CA ASN A 299 4.84 -1.38 8.59
C ASN A 299 6.04 -2.04 9.30
N LEU A 300 6.00 -2.17 10.63
CA LEU A 300 7.03 -2.89 11.40
C LEU A 300 7.12 -4.36 10.96
N LEU A 301 5.97 -5.04 10.85
CA LEU A 301 5.92 -6.44 10.42
C LEU A 301 6.42 -6.59 8.97
N SER A 302 6.04 -5.69 8.07
CA SER A 302 6.49 -5.72 6.68
C SER A 302 8.01 -5.58 6.55
N VAL A 303 8.65 -4.70 7.34
CA VAL A 303 10.12 -4.58 7.35
C VAL A 303 10.79 -5.82 7.95
N LEU A 304 10.22 -6.40 9.01
CA LEU A 304 10.73 -7.66 9.56
C LEU A 304 10.62 -8.82 8.55
N ASP A 305 9.56 -8.85 7.76
CA ASP A 305 9.40 -9.84 6.69
C ASP A 305 10.41 -9.64 5.55
N ILE A 306 10.69 -8.40 5.17
CA ILE A 306 11.76 -8.07 4.20
C ILE A 306 13.12 -8.52 4.75
N ILE A 307 13.46 -8.19 6.00
CA ILE A 307 14.71 -8.64 6.64
C ILE A 307 14.81 -10.15 6.63
N ASN A 308 13.73 -10.85 6.97
CA ASN A 308 13.70 -12.30 6.94
C ASN A 308 13.85 -12.87 5.52
N LEU A 309 13.34 -12.18 4.49
CA LEU A 309 13.57 -12.52 3.09
C LEU A 309 15.07 -12.51 2.76
N LEU A 310 15.78 -11.44 3.17
CA LEU A 310 17.22 -11.31 3.00
C LEU A 310 18.03 -12.38 3.78
N ILE A 311 17.54 -12.79 4.96
CA ILE A 311 18.18 -13.82 5.81
C ILE A 311 17.98 -15.24 5.23
N LYS A 312 16.85 -15.51 4.58
CA LYS A 312 16.55 -16.81 3.97
C LYS A 312 17.22 -16.99 2.60
N GLY A 313 17.49 -15.89 1.90
CA GLY A 313 18.08 -15.90 0.56
C GLY A 313 17.06 -16.20 -0.53
N GLY A 314 17.54 -16.24 -1.78
CA GLY A 314 16.75 -16.54 -2.97
C GLY A 314 16.15 -17.96 -2.99
N PRO A 315 15.46 -18.31 -4.09
CA PRO A 315 14.82 -19.62 -4.25
C PRO A 315 15.87 -20.73 -4.31
N GLU A 316 15.52 -21.95 -3.86
CA GLU A 316 16.46 -23.09 -3.73
C GLU A 316 17.16 -23.50 -5.04
N ILE A 317 16.58 -23.10 -6.17
CA ILE A 317 17.08 -23.37 -7.53
C ILE A 317 18.26 -22.47 -7.90
N ASP A 318 18.49 -21.38 -7.17
CA ASP A 318 19.53 -20.41 -7.46
C ASP A 318 20.88 -20.88 -6.89
N PRO A 319 21.92 -21.08 -7.74
CA PRO A 319 23.23 -21.55 -7.29
C PRO A 319 23.96 -20.57 -6.37
N GLU A 320 23.65 -19.27 -6.44
CA GLU A 320 24.33 -18.23 -5.64
C GLU A 320 23.65 -17.98 -4.29
N ARG A 321 22.47 -18.59 -4.07
CA ARG A 321 21.62 -18.42 -2.89
C ARG A 321 22.38 -18.55 -1.58
N ASP A 322 23.14 -19.63 -1.39
CA ASP A 322 23.74 -19.92 -0.09
C ASP A 322 24.88 -18.94 0.24
N SER A 323 25.68 -18.55 -0.76
CA SER A 323 26.70 -17.51 -0.60
C SER A 323 26.09 -16.15 -0.29
N GLU A 324 25.04 -15.75 -1.00
CA GLU A 324 24.36 -14.47 -0.78
C GLU A 324 23.61 -14.43 0.54
N LYS A 325 22.98 -15.54 0.94
CA LYS A 325 22.35 -15.70 2.25
C LYS A 325 23.34 -15.42 3.38
N VAL A 326 24.54 -16.00 3.32
CA VAL A 326 25.60 -15.79 4.33
C VAL A 326 26.10 -14.34 4.29
N ALA A 327 26.32 -13.78 3.10
CA ALA A 327 26.72 -12.39 2.93
C ALA A 327 25.68 -11.42 3.52
N ASN A 328 24.40 -11.60 3.20
CA ASN A 328 23.30 -10.80 3.73
C ASN A 328 23.22 -10.89 5.25
N LYS A 329 23.31 -12.09 5.84
CA LYS A 329 23.35 -12.24 7.30
C LYS A 329 24.50 -11.43 7.93
N THR A 330 25.68 -11.44 7.33
CA THR A 330 26.82 -10.65 7.80
C THR A 330 26.55 -9.15 7.68
N VAL A 331 26.07 -8.69 6.52
CA VAL A 331 25.80 -7.27 6.25
C VAL A 331 24.71 -6.72 7.17
N LEU A 332 23.64 -7.48 7.43
CA LEU A 332 22.55 -7.06 8.32
C LEU A 332 23.05 -6.78 9.74
N VAL A 333 23.94 -7.63 10.29
CA VAL A 333 24.56 -7.38 11.60
C VAL A 333 25.46 -6.14 11.56
N GLN A 334 26.27 -5.97 10.51
CA GLN A 334 27.10 -4.77 10.33
C GLN A 334 26.26 -3.48 10.24
N LYS A 335 25.06 -3.56 9.65
CA LYS A 335 24.07 -2.49 9.56
C LYS A 335 23.22 -2.32 10.83
N LYS A 336 23.61 -2.96 11.94
CA LYS A 336 22.94 -2.87 13.25
C LYS A 336 21.49 -3.34 13.24
N VAL A 337 21.12 -4.26 12.35
CA VAL A 337 19.78 -4.86 12.35
C VAL A 337 19.54 -5.61 13.67
N LEU A 338 20.56 -6.29 14.20
CA LEU A 338 20.48 -6.97 15.50
C LEU A 338 20.06 -6.02 16.64
N ASP A 339 20.55 -4.78 16.65
CA ASP A 339 20.19 -3.78 17.67
C ASP A 339 18.69 -3.42 17.58
N HIS A 340 18.15 -3.28 16.36
CA HIS A 340 16.73 -3.01 16.15
C HIS A 340 15.85 -4.19 16.55
N LEU A 341 16.29 -5.42 16.23
CA LEU A 341 15.56 -6.64 16.58
C LEU A 341 15.52 -6.86 18.10
N LEU A 342 16.64 -6.66 18.81
CA LEU A 342 16.67 -6.75 20.27
C LEU A 342 15.79 -5.67 20.91
N MET A 343 15.83 -4.46 20.37
CA MET A 343 15.03 -3.36 20.86
C MET A 343 13.51 -3.65 20.71
N LEU A 344 13.09 -4.21 19.57
CA LEU A 344 11.69 -4.59 19.33
C LEU A 344 11.25 -5.84 20.09
N GLY A 345 12.09 -6.89 20.09
CA GLY A 345 11.74 -8.21 20.63
C GLY A 345 11.96 -8.35 22.14
N VAL A 346 12.87 -7.56 22.73
CA VAL A 346 13.33 -7.75 24.11
C VAL A 346 13.12 -6.48 24.96
N GLU A 347 13.61 -5.32 24.51
CA GLU A 347 13.56 -4.09 25.32
C GLU A 347 12.16 -3.47 25.37
N SER A 348 11.42 -3.49 24.27
CA SER A 348 10.12 -2.82 24.17
C SER A 348 8.96 -3.73 24.59
N GLN A 349 8.62 -3.68 25.88
CA GLN A 349 7.45 -4.41 26.41
C GLN A 349 6.12 -3.92 25.81
N CYS A 350 6.05 -2.70 25.29
CA CYS A 350 4.83 -2.14 24.72
C CYS A 350 4.68 -2.42 23.22
N ALA A 351 5.70 -2.98 22.57
CA ALA A 351 5.57 -3.42 21.18
C ALA A 351 4.47 -4.52 21.08
N PRO A 352 3.64 -4.51 20.02
CA PRO A 352 2.63 -5.54 19.83
C PRO A 352 3.24 -6.93 19.83
N ILE A 353 2.54 -7.90 20.44
CA ILE A 353 3.04 -9.27 20.63
C ILE A 353 3.55 -9.91 19.32
N GLN A 354 2.86 -9.66 18.21
CA GLN A 354 3.22 -10.15 16.88
C GLN A 354 4.58 -9.60 16.41
N VAL A 355 4.84 -8.31 16.65
CA VAL A 355 6.12 -7.66 16.31
C VAL A 355 7.24 -8.25 17.17
N ARG A 356 7.02 -8.43 18.47
CA ARG A 356 8.02 -9.00 19.38
C ARG A 356 8.39 -10.43 18.97
N CYS A 357 7.38 -11.27 18.75
CA CYS A 357 7.57 -12.66 18.32
C CYS A 357 8.33 -12.73 16.99
N ARG A 358 7.94 -11.90 16.01
CA ARG A 358 8.61 -11.86 14.71
C ARG A 358 10.05 -11.39 14.82
N ALA A 359 10.33 -10.38 15.65
CA ALA A 359 11.70 -9.90 15.87
C ALA A 359 12.58 -10.99 16.51
N LEU A 360 12.08 -11.70 17.52
CA LEU A 360 12.78 -12.83 18.15
C LEU A 360 13.07 -13.97 17.16
N GLN A 361 12.11 -14.32 16.32
CA GLN A 361 12.31 -15.30 15.24
C GLN A 361 13.39 -14.84 14.25
N CYS A 362 13.34 -13.56 13.83
CA CYS A 362 14.36 -12.99 12.96
C CYS A 362 15.77 -13.02 13.58
N ILE A 363 15.92 -12.83 14.90
CA ILE A 363 17.21 -12.99 15.58
C ILE A 363 17.69 -14.44 15.46
N GLY A 364 16.81 -15.41 15.73
CA GLY A 364 17.10 -16.83 15.56
C GLY A 364 17.58 -17.14 14.14
N ASP A 365 16.83 -16.70 13.13
CA ASP A 365 17.20 -16.90 11.73
C ASP A 365 18.52 -16.20 11.36
N LEU A 366 18.80 -15.03 11.93
CA LEU A 366 20.01 -14.24 11.67
C LEU A 366 21.29 -14.91 12.19
N VAL A 367 21.20 -15.65 13.31
CA VAL A 367 22.34 -16.34 13.92
C VAL A 367 22.45 -17.81 13.52
N ALA A 368 21.37 -18.41 13.03
CA ALA A 368 21.34 -19.80 12.59
C ALA A 368 22.46 -20.10 11.59
N ASP A 369 23.26 -21.12 11.88
CA ASP A 369 24.41 -21.57 11.08
C ASP A 369 25.42 -20.45 10.73
N HIS A 370 25.52 -19.41 11.58
CA HIS A 370 26.39 -18.26 11.33
C HIS A 370 27.22 -17.86 12.58
N PRO A 371 28.38 -18.50 12.82
CA PRO A 371 29.17 -18.35 14.05
C PRO A 371 29.52 -16.91 14.44
N LYS A 372 29.87 -16.06 13.48
CA LYS A 372 30.21 -14.65 13.74
C LYS A 372 29.01 -13.83 14.25
N ASN A 373 27.81 -14.16 13.75
CA ASN A 373 26.59 -13.45 14.17
C ASN A 373 26.14 -13.93 15.54
N LEU A 374 26.31 -15.23 15.80
CA LEU A 374 26.08 -15.83 17.11
C LEU A 374 27.04 -15.26 18.16
N GLU A 375 28.31 -15.09 17.84
CA GLU A 375 29.30 -14.42 18.69
C GLU A 375 28.88 -12.97 18.99
N GLU A 376 28.47 -12.21 17.96
CA GLU A 376 27.97 -10.85 18.16
C GLU A 376 26.75 -10.81 19.09
N LEU A 377 25.75 -11.68 18.89
CA LEU A 377 24.59 -11.80 19.78
C LEU A 377 25.00 -12.13 21.23
N THR A 378 25.96 -13.04 21.40
CA THR A 378 26.46 -13.45 22.71
C THR A 378 27.15 -12.30 23.44
N ASN A 379 27.84 -11.43 22.69
CA ASN A 379 28.56 -10.27 23.22
C ASN A 379 27.66 -9.04 23.42
N LYS A 380 26.43 -9.02 22.87
CA LYS A 380 25.51 -7.89 23.03
C LYS A 380 25.06 -7.74 24.48
N ARG A 381 24.99 -6.50 24.93
CA ARG A 381 24.46 -6.09 26.23
C ARG A 381 23.25 -5.19 26.06
N LEU A 382 22.24 -5.40 26.90
CA LEU A 382 21.05 -4.55 27.05
C LEU A 382 21.12 -3.89 28.42
N GLY A 383 21.58 -2.64 28.46
CA GLY A 383 22.02 -2.01 29.71
C GLY A 383 23.25 -2.72 30.28
N GLU A 384 23.21 -3.09 31.55
CA GLU A 384 24.32 -3.74 32.26
C GLU A 384 24.38 -5.26 32.02
N GLU A 385 23.31 -5.88 31.51
CA GLU A 385 23.21 -7.33 31.40
C GLU A 385 23.42 -7.85 29.97
N PRO A 386 23.92 -9.09 29.81
CA PRO A 386 23.92 -9.77 28.51
C PRO A 386 22.51 -9.85 27.91
N ALA A 387 22.40 -9.64 26.59
CA ALA A 387 21.12 -9.66 25.88
C ALA A 387 20.39 -10.99 26.06
N LEU A 388 21.11 -12.11 26.01
CA LEU A 388 20.55 -13.45 26.20
C LEU A 388 19.92 -13.67 27.59
N ASN A 389 20.43 -13.02 28.65
CA ASN A 389 19.81 -13.08 29.97
C ASN A 389 18.42 -12.41 29.98
N SER A 390 18.29 -11.31 29.25
CA SER A 390 16.98 -10.65 29.10
C SER A 390 16.01 -11.51 28.29
N VAL A 391 16.50 -12.23 27.27
CA VAL A 391 15.70 -13.20 26.50
C VAL A 391 15.26 -14.39 27.38
N LEU A 392 16.14 -14.92 28.24
CA LEU A 392 15.78 -15.98 29.20
C LEU A 392 14.67 -15.54 30.16
N ARG A 393 14.71 -14.29 30.64
CA ARG A 393 13.66 -13.74 31.50
C ARG A 393 12.27 -13.74 30.84
N ILE A 394 12.21 -13.54 29.52
CA ILE A 394 10.96 -13.63 28.74
C ILE A 394 10.44 -15.08 28.75
N LEU A 395 11.33 -16.08 28.63
CA LEU A 395 10.92 -17.49 28.70
C LEU A 395 10.36 -17.88 30.07
N SER A 396 10.91 -17.31 31.15
CA SER A 396 10.42 -17.55 32.51
C SER A 396 9.06 -16.87 32.77
N HIS A 397 8.79 -15.74 32.12
CA HIS A 397 7.55 -14.96 32.31
C HIS A 397 6.99 -14.47 30.96
N PRO A 398 6.53 -15.38 30.08
CA PRO A 398 6.07 -15.01 28.76
C PRO A 398 4.72 -14.29 28.83
N SER A 399 4.52 -13.26 28.00
CA SER A 399 3.23 -12.57 27.92
C SER A 399 2.18 -13.38 27.14
N SER A 400 2.63 -14.33 26.32
CA SER A 400 1.79 -15.26 25.54
C SER A 400 2.54 -16.54 25.19
N GLU A 401 1.80 -17.59 24.81
CA GLU A 401 2.39 -18.84 24.29
C GLU A 401 3.23 -18.60 23.03
N GLN A 402 2.78 -17.72 22.13
CA GLN A 402 3.49 -17.37 20.89
C GLN A 402 4.87 -16.77 21.19
N GLU A 403 4.98 -15.94 22.23
CA GLU A 403 6.24 -15.35 22.65
C GLU A 403 7.18 -16.39 23.24
N SER A 404 6.67 -17.31 24.05
CA SER A 404 7.46 -18.46 24.54
C SER A 404 8.00 -19.31 23.39
N MET A 405 7.18 -19.59 22.37
CA MET A 405 7.60 -20.34 21.18
C MET A 405 8.66 -19.60 20.37
N ALA A 406 8.55 -18.28 20.24
CA ALA A 406 9.54 -17.46 19.53
C ALA A 406 10.90 -17.45 20.24
N VAL A 407 10.91 -17.39 21.58
CA VAL A 407 12.14 -17.50 22.37
C VAL A 407 12.76 -18.89 22.27
N ASP A 408 11.96 -19.95 22.38
CA ASP A 408 12.42 -21.33 22.18
C ASP A 408 13.03 -21.52 20.77
N TYR A 409 12.40 -20.95 19.74
CA TYR A 409 12.94 -20.95 18.37
C TYR A 409 14.31 -20.26 18.27
N LEU A 410 14.47 -19.08 18.89
CA LEU A 410 15.76 -18.39 18.94
C LEU A 410 16.84 -19.26 19.58
N PHE A 411 16.54 -19.87 20.73
CA PHE A 411 17.49 -20.72 21.45
C PHE A 411 17.87 -21.98 20.68
N LYS A 412 16.91 -22.63 20.00
CA LYS A 412 17.19 -23.76 19.11
C LYS A 412 18.19 -23.41 18.01
N ASN A 413 18.08 -22.21 17.44
CA ASN A 413 18.98 -21.72 16.39
C ASN A 413 20.36 -21.30 16.90
N CYS A 414 20.54 -21.11 18.20
CA CYS A 414 21.86 -20.85 18.80
C CYS A 414 22.73 -22.12 18.94
N GLN A 415 22.13 -23.33 18.78
CA GLN A 415 22.72 -24.65 19.03
C GLN A 415 23.30 -24.86 20.46
N VAL A 416 23.22 -26.11 20.93
CA VAL A 416 23.23 -26.53 22.35
C VAL A 416 24.47 -26.14 23.17
N GLY A 417 25.63 -25.90 22.55
CA GLY A 417 26.89 -25.63 23.26
C GLY A 417 26.84 -24.37 24.12
N ILE A 418 26.35 -23.26 23.55
CA ILE A 418 26.27 -21.96 24.24
C ILE A 418 25.20 -21.99 25.31
N LEU A 419 24.04 -22.63 25.08
CA LEU A 419 23.00 -22.81 26.09
C LEU A 419 23.51 -23.56 27.32
N THR A 420 24.36 -24.57 27.12
CA THR A 420 24.92 -25.34 28.24
C THR A 420 25.86 -24.46 29.07
N GLU A 421 26.70 -23.66 28.42
CA GLU A 421 27.64 -22.73 29.06
C GLU A 421 26.93 -21.50 29.69
N PHE A 422 25.88 -20.99 29.05
CA PHE A 422 25.02 -19.91 29.56
C PHE A 422 24.13 -20.35 30.72
N LEU A 423 23.55 -21.56 30.69
CA LEU A 423 22.76 -22.07 31.80
C LEU A 423 23.64 -22.39 33.01
N LEU A 424 24.88 -22.85 32.79
CA LEU A 424 25.87 -23.04 33.86
C LEU A 424 26.29 -21.70 34.51
N THR A 425 26.41 -20.62 33.73
CA THR A 425 26.72 -19.27 34.23
C THR A 425 25.50 -18.52 34.79
N ALA A 426 24.30 -18.73 34.25
CA ALA A 426 23.05 -18.18 34.79
C ALA A 426 22.64 -18.86 36.12
N GLY A 427 22.88 -20.16 36.26
CA GLY A 427 22.72 -20.88 37.54
C GLY A 427 23.68 -20.38 38.63
N THR A 428 24.80 -19.75 38.25
CA THR A 428 25.70 -19.05 39.19
C THR A 428 25.18 -17.66 39.58
N ILE A 429 24.39 -17.00 38.73
CA ILE A 429 23.76 -15.70 39.01
C ILE A 429 22.54 -15.87 39.91
N GLU A 430 21.69 -16.88 39.70
CA GLU A 430 20.58 -17.20 40.60
C GLU A 430 21.06 -17.61 42.01
N SER A 431 22.21 -18.29 42.11
CA SER A 431 22.82 -18.62 43.40
C SER A 431 23.56 -17.45 44.06
N SER A 432 23.83 -16.35 43.33
CA SER A 432 24.40 -15.11 43.87
C SER A 432 23.34 -14.11 44.36
N MET A 433 22.08 -14.24 43.90
CA MET A 433 20.94 -13.54 44.49
C MET A 433 20.40 -14.37 45.66
N GLY A 434 21.04 -14.23 46.82
CA GLY A 434 20.53 -14.79 48.08
C GLY A 434 19.07 -14.42 48.32
N PRO A 435 18.33 -15.22 49.12
CA PRO A 435 16.90 -15.02 49.34
C PRO A 435 16.67 -13.58 49.84
N ARG A 436 15.91 -12.79 49.08
CA ARG A 436 15.43 -11.51 49.60
C ARG A 436 14.57 -11.81 50.82
N ASP A 437 15.01 -11.32 51.96
CA ASP A 437 14.28 -11.36 53.22
C ASP A 437 12.82 -10.94 53.01
N ILE A 438 11.92 -11.92 53.06
CA ILE A 438 10.50 -11.68 53.33
C ILE A 438 10.40 -11.50 54.84
N GLY A 439 10.86 -10.34 55.32
CA GLY A 439 10.63 -9.88 56.68
C GLY A 439 9.14 -9.55 56.84
N GLY A 440 8.46 -10.34 57.67
CA GLY A 440 7.03 -10.22 57.94
C GLY A 440 6.63 -8.82 58.41
N GLY A 441 5.66 -8.24 57.72
CA GLY A 441 4.88 -7.10 58.17
C GLY A 441 3.44 -7.55 58.39
N GLU A 442 3.01 -7.45 59.63
CA GLU A 442 1.72 -7.88 60.17
C GLU A 442 0.52 -7.33 59.39
N TYR A 443 -0.44 -8.20 59.08
CA TYR A 443 -1.81 -7.79 58.74
C TYR A 443 -2.59 -7.49 60.03
N PRO A 444 -3.26 -6.34 60.16
CA PRO A 444 -4.42 -6.23 61.02
C PRO A 444 -5.68 -6.51 60.20
N SER A 445 -6.35 -7.61 60.54
CA SER A 445 -7.72 -7.88 60.11
C SER A 445 -8.69 -6.89 60.76
N ARG A 446 -9.60 -6.27 59.99
CA ARG A 446 -11.04 -6.27 60.31
C ARG A 446 -11.94 -5.53 59.31
N ALA A 447 -13.08 -6.18 59.13
CA ALA A 447 -14.43 -5.63 58.94
C ALA A 447 -14.86 -5.17 57.54
N SER A 448 -15.55 -6.10 56.89
CA SER A 448 -16.68 -5.85 56.02
C SER A 448 -17.64 -4.78 56.56
N LYS A 449 -17.86 -3.71 55.79
CA LYS A 449 -19.15 -3.06 55.62
C LYS A 449 -19.31 -2.71 54.15
N GLY A 450 -20.34 -3.27 53.52
CA GLY A 450 -20.74 -2.85 52.19
C GLY A 450 -21.43 -1.49 52.26
N GLU A 451 -21.35 -0.72 51.17
CA GLU A 451 -22.39 0.22 50.77
C GLU A 451 -22.17 0.67 49.30
N HIS A 452 -23.25 0.49 48.54
CA HIS A 452 -23.69 1.08 47.27
C HIS A 452 -22.94 2.21 46.53
N CYS A 453 -23.08 2.15 45.19
CA CYS A 453 -23.24 3.28 44.21
C CYS A 453 -22.02 4.20 43.98
N LYS A 454 -21.69 4.74 42.81
CA LYS A 454 -22.30 4.95 41.48
C LYS A 454 -21.12 5.25 40.53
N LEU A 455 -21.12 4.73 39.30
CA LEU A 455 -21.20 5.51 38.05
C LEU A 455 -20.87 7.01 38.17
N GLN A 456 -19.73 7.39 37.61
CA GLN A 456 -19.60 8.53 36.70
C GLN A 456 -18.49 8.29 35.69
#